data_AF-A0A958RJY5-F1
#
_entry.id   AF-A0A958RJY5-F1
#
_cell.length_a   1.000
_cell.length_b   1.000
_cell.length_c   1.000
_cell.angle_alpha   90.00
_cell.angle_beta   90.00
_cell.angle_gamma   90.00
#
_symmetry.space_group_name_H-M   'P 1'
#
loop_
_entity.id
_entity.type
_entity.pdbx_description
1 polymer ?
#
loop_
_entity_poly.entity_id
_entity_poly.type
_entity_poly.pdbx_seq_one_letter_code
_entity_poly.pdbx_strand_id
1 'polypeptide(L)' 'MKEFFKKIYAGWMKFSHVLGLIVTGFWLTLFYYLVLSPIGLLWRLIGKDPLRLKWDSNLQSYREPSDLLDPRHMEHPY' A
#
# COMPACT_ATOMS: atom_id res chain seq x y z
N MET A 1 38.62 8.30 -30.49
CA MET A 1 38.55 8.08 -29.02
C MET A 1 37.25 8.57 -28.39
N LYS A 2 36.81 9.83 -28.62
CA LYS A 2 35.59 10.40 -27.99
C LYS A 2 34.29 9.60 -28.25
N GLU A 3 34.12 9.05 -29.45
CA GLU A 3 32.95 8.24 -29.83
C GLU A 3 32.83 6.91 -29.07
N PHE A 4 33.95 6.33 -28.61
CA PHE A 4 33.93 5.08 -27.86
C PHE A 4 33.35 5.28 -26.46
N PHE A 5 33.82 6.30 -25.75
CA PHE A 5 33.30 6.68 -24.43
C PHE A 5 31.82 7.06 -24.48
N LYS A 6 31.38 7.72 -25.55
CA LYS A 6 29.96 8.07 -25.76
C LYS A 6 29.06 6.84 -25.85
N LYS A 7 29.51 5.77 -26.53
CA LYS A 7 28.75 4.51 -26.64
C LYS A 7 28.68 3.75 -25.31
N ILE A 8 29.79 3.71 -24.56
CA ILE A 8 29.82 3.11 -23.22
C ILE A 8 28.88 3.86 -22.28
N TYR A 9 28.93 5.19 -22.28
CA TYR A 9 28.05 6.03 -21.48
C TYR A 9 26.58 5.79 -21.83
N ALA A 10 26.24 5.72 -23.11
CA ALA A 10 24.86 5.44 -23.54
C ALA A 10 24.37 4.06 -23.08
N GLY A 11 25.24 3.04 -23.08
CA GLY A 11 24.92 1.72 -22.52
C GLY A 11 24.72 1.77 -21.01
N TRP A 12 25.60 2.48 -20.30
CA TRP A 12 25.51 2.67 -18.85
C TRP A 12 24.21 3.38 -18.45
N MET A 13 23.81 4.42 -19.15
CA MET A 13 22.57 5.15 -18.88
C MET A 13 21.33 4.24 -19.02
N LYS A 14 21.28 3.39 -20.05
CA LYS A 14 20.20 2.42 -20.22
C LYS A 14 20.16 1.41 -19.07
N PHE A 15 21.32 0.94 -18.63
CA PHE A 15 21.43 0.04 -17.49
C PHE A 15 20.91 0.69 -16.19
N SER A 16 21.33 1.92 -15.90
CA SER A 16 20.86 2.66 -14.73
C SER A 16 19.34 2.89 -14.74
N HIS A 17 18.73 3.13 -15.90
CA HIS A 17 17.28 3.26 -15.99
C HIS A 17 16.55 1.97 -15.62
N VAL A 18 16.99 0.82 -16.15
CA VAL A 18 16.39 -0.48 -15.82
C VAL A 18 16.60 -0.81 -14.34
N LEU A 19 17.79 -0.53 -13.81
CA LEU A 19 18.09 -0.72 -12.40
C LEU A 19 17.20 0.15 -11.51
N GLY A 20 16.96 1.40 -11.90
CA GLY A 20 16.05 2.30 -11.18
C GLY A 20 14.64 1.75 -11.07
N LEU A 21 14.10 1.17 -12.14
CA LEU A 21 12.77 0.54 -12.14
C LEU A 21 12.69 -0.68 -11.21
N ILE A 22 13.76 -1.47 -11.16
CA ILE A 22 13.83 -2.63 -10.25
C ILE A 22 13.95 -2.16 -8.80
N VAL A 23 14.80 -1.17 -8.54
CA VAL A 23 15.08 -0.66 -7.20
C VAL A 23 13.84 -0.04 -6.55
N THR A 24 13.01 0.70 -7.31
CA THR A 24 11.76 1.26 -6.76
C THR A 24 10.79 0.17 -6.33
N GLY A 25 10.58 -0.86 -7.16
CA GLY A 25 9.76 -2.01 -6.81
C GLY A 25 10.34 -2.83 -5.65
N PHE A 26 11.66 -3.02 -5.64
CA PHE A 26 12.38 -3.75 -4.61
C PHE A 26 12.23 -3.08 -3.24
N TRP A 27 12.44 -1.77 -3.14
CA TRP A 27 12.28 -1.04 -1.88
C TRP A 27 10.85 -1.07 -1.37
N LEU A 28 9.86 -0.91 -2.25
CA LEU A 28 8.45 -1.01 -1.85
C LEU A 28 8.14 -2.41 -1.30
N THR A 29 8.62 -3.45 -1.97
CA THR A 29 8.47 -4.85 -1.54
C THR A 29 9.12 -5.07 -0.19
N LEU A 30 10.37 -4.62 -0.03
CA LEU A 30 11.13 -4.77 1.20
C LEU A 30 10.45 -4.04 2.36
N PHE A 31 10.01 -2.80 2.15
CA PHE A 31 9.26 -2.02 3.14
C PHE A 31 7.96 -2.73 3.53
N TYR A 32 7.21 -3.24 2.55
CA TYR A 32 5.99 -3.98 2.81
C TYR A 32 6.23 -5.20 3.71
N TYR A 33 7.24 -6.01 3.40
CA TYR A 33 7.52 -7.21 4.18
C TYR A 33 8.18 -6.93 5.54
N LEU A 34 8.98 -5.86 5.67
CA LEU A 34 9.65 -5.54 6.93
C LEU A 34 8.82 -4.68 7.88
N VAL A 35 7.87 -3.89 7.38
CA VAL A 35 7.10 -2.95 8.19
C VAL A 35 5.62 -3.35 8.21
N LEU A 36 4.97 -3.38 7.04
CA LEU A 36 3.53 -3.62 6.96
C LEU A 36 3.13 -5.05 7.39
N SER A 37 3.85 -6.06 6.88
CA SER A 37 3.60 -7.47 7.19
C SER A 37 3.71 -7.79 8.69
N PRO A 38 4.78 -7.42 9.42
CA PRO A 38 4.86 -7.69 10.85
C PRO A 38 3.82 -6.91 11.64
N ILE A 39 3.43 -5.70 11.22
CA ILE A 39 2.31 -4.98 11.84
C ILE A 39 1.04 -5.82 11.73
N GLY A 40 0.70 -6.31 10.53
CA GLY A 40 -0.47 -7.19 10.35
C GLY A 40 -0.38 -8.48 11.18
N LEU A 41 0.81 -9.06 11.28
CA LEU A 41 1.05 -10.24 12.13
C LEU A 41 0.88 -9.91 13.62
N LEU A 42 1.33 -8.74 14.07
CA LEU A 42 1.13 -8.22 15.42
C LEU A 42 -0.37 -8.09 15.74
N TRP A 43 -1.17 -7.51 14.84
CA TRP A 43 -2.63 -7.43 15.00
C TRP A 43 -3.26 -8.82 15.14
N ARG A 44 -2.80 -9.78 14.33
CA ARG A 44 -3.24 -11.18 14.39
C ARG A 44 -2.87 -11.86 15.71
N LEU A 45 -1.66 -11.61 16.24
CA LEU A 45 -1.21 -12.15 17.53
C LEU A 45 -1.99 -11.54 18.71
N ILE A 46 -2.30 -10.25 18.66
CA ILE A 46 -3.10 -9.55 19.68
C ILE A 46 -4.59 -9.98 19.61
N GLY A 47 -5.00 -10.65 18.53
CA GLY A 47 -6.38 -11.10 18.31
C GLY A 47 -7.34 -9.98 17.88
N LYS A 48 -6.81 -8.79 17.59
CA LYS A 48 -7.58 -7.66 17.08
C LYS A 48 -7.70 -7.77 15.56
N ASP A 49 -8.94 -7.74 15.08
CA ASP A 49 -9.26 -7.68 13.65
C ASP A 49 -9.90 -6.32 13.36
N PRO A 50 -9.10 -5.26 13.12
CA PRO A 50 -9.63 -3.91 12.91
C PRO A 50 -10.52 -3.81 11.67
N LEU A 51 -10.31 -4.71 10.70
CA LEU A 51 -11.04 -4.73 9.44
C LEU A 51 -12.23 -5.71 9.47
N ARG A 52 -12.45 -6.44 10.58
CA ARG A 52 -13.50 -7.46 10.74
C ARG A 52 -13.55 -8.42 9.54
N LEU A 53 -12.39 -8.87 9.08
CA LEU A 53 -12.24 -9.71 7.88
C LEU A 53 -12.68 -11.16 8.11
N LYS A 54 -12.84 -11.59 9.36
CA LYS A 54 -13.34 -12.93 9.67
C LYS A 54 -14.78 -13.10 9.17
N TRP A 55 -15.02 -14.21 8.46
CA TRP A 55 -16.36 -14.60 8.06
C TRP A 55 -17.17 -14.99 9.30
N ASP A 56 -18.31 -14.33 9.49
CA ASP A 56 -19.32 -14.71 10.47
C ASP A 56 -20.56 -15.26 9.76
N SER A 57 -20.83 -16.56 9.94
CA SER A 57 -21.98 -17.24 9.33
C SER A 57 -23.30 -16.97 10.06
N ASN A 58 -23.26 -16.31 11.21
CA ASN A 58 -24.44 -15.95 12.00
C ASN A 58 -25.02 -14.58 11.61
N LEU A 59 -24.25 -13.76 10.87
CA LEU A 59 -24.71 -12.46 10.39
C LEU A 59 -25.65 -12.61 9.19
N GLN A 60 -26.79 -11.90 9.24
CA GLN A 60 -27.69 -11.77 8.09
C GLN A 60 -27.09 -10.90 6.98
N SER A 61 -26.22 -9.96 7.34
CA SER A 61 -25.51 -9.08 6.42
C SER A 61 -24.26 -8.50 7.08
N TYR A 62 -23.21 -8.25 6.28
CA TYR A 62 -22.00 -7.53 6.70
C TYR A 62 -22.13 -6.00 6.66
N ARG A 63 -23.32 -5.49 6.30
CA ARG A 63 -23.54 -4.06 6.15
C ARG A 63 -23.61 -3.39 7.52
N GLU A 64 -22.62 -2.56 7.83
CA GLU A 64 -22.72 -1.60 8.93
C GLU A 64 -23.74 -0.51 8.55
N PRO A 65 -24.78 -0.28 9.37
CA PRO A 65 -25.74 0.78 9.12
C PRO A 65 -25.02 2.13 9.17
N SER A 66 -25.37 3.04 8.26
CA SER A 66 -24.88 4.41 8.33
C SER A 66 -25.43 5.08 9.58
N ASP A 67 -24.59 5.86 10.26
CA ASP A 67 -25.06 6.72 11.35
C ASP A 67 -26.21 7.61 10.85
N LEU A 68 -27.23 7.78 11.70
CA LEU A 68 -28.32 8.70 11.43
C LEU A 68 -27.75 10.12 11.52
N LEU A 69 -27.49 10.71 10.35
CA LEU A 69 -27.16 12.12 10.26
C LEU A 69 -28.35 12.92 10.79
N ASP A 70 -28.09 13.76 11.79
CA ASP A 70 -29.05 14.75 12.25
C ASP A 70 -29.41 15.65 11.05
N PRO A 71 -30.70 15.82 10.70
CA PRO A 71 -31.11 16.69 9.60
C PRO A 71 -30.53 18.11 9.71
N ARG A 72 -30.29 18.58 10.93
CA ARG A 72 -29.72 19.89 11.23
C ARG A 72 -28.25 20.01 10.86
N HIS A 73 -27.55 18.90 10.66
CA HIS A 73 -26.16 18.90 10.20
C HIS A 73 -26.01 19.44 8.77
N MET A 74 -27.10 19.46 7.98
CA MET A 74 -27.13 20.07 6.64
C MET A 74 -27.46 21.57 6.66
N GLU A 75 -27.76 22.16 7.82
CA GLU A 75 -28.13 23.58 7.93
C GLU A 75 -26.91 24.52 7.84
N HIS A 76 -25.71 24.04 8.18
CA HIS A 76 -24.46 24.79 8.04
C HIS A 76 -23.40 23.96 7.29
N PRO A 77 -23.46 23.95 5.94
CA PRO A 77 -22.60 23.10 5.12
C PRO A 77 -21.17 23.62 4.92
N TYR A 78 -20.81 24.80 5.46
CA TYR A 78 -19.49 25.43 5.35
C TYR A 78 -19.01 26.00 6.68
#